data_AF-A0A8S3RKZ7-F1
#
_entry.id   AF-A0A8S3RKZ7-F1
#
_cell.length_a   1.000
_cell.length_b   1.000
_cell.length_c   1.000
_cell.angle_alpha   90.00
_cell.angle_beta   90.00
_cell.angle_gamma   90.00
#
_symmetry.space_group_name_H-M   'P 1'
#
loop_
_entity.id
_entity.type
_entity.pdbx_description
1 polymer ?
#
loop_
_entity_poly.entity_id
_entity_poly.type
_entity_poly.pdbx_seq_one_letter_code
_entity_poly.pdbx_strand_id
1 'polypeptide(L)'
;MDPGDQNTSLEEFKTWKTDNLQHYLTMRGLTKEGTKDELVALCFSAAKLGQTCNHVASLLFKLESSNRYGMGACTSSACSWVVPKKVKDMQPKLLASMPPRKSNRSKSVKSRTLMPTSRKSFNPITTEKGEILSSFAIAMRGILPNACIFRGIIL
;
A
#
# COMPACT_ATOMS: atom_id res chain seq x y z
N MET A 1 3.60 23.14 4.35
CA MET A 1 3.26 22.59 3.03
C MET A 1 2.58 23.72 2.28
N ASP A 2 3.23 24.23 1.23
CA ASP A 2 2.70 25.35 0.46
C ASP A 2 1.51 24.88 -0.40
N PRO A 3 0.35 25.55 -0.38
CA PRO A 3 -0.84 25.10 -1.12
C PRO A 3 -0.68 25.03 -2.65
N GLY A 4 0.36 25.68 -3.20
CA GLY A 4 0.59 25.79 -4.65
C GLY A 4 1.19 24.56 -5.34
N ASP A 5 1.68 23.56 -4.60
CA ASP A 5 2.45 22.44 -5.16
C ASP A 5 1.60 21.25 -5.67
N GLN A 6 0.28 21.32 -5.58
CA GLN A 6 -0.54 20.10 -5.66
C GLN A 6 -0.86 19.60 -7.07
N ASN A 7 -0.41 20.25 -8.16
CA ASN A 7 -0.82 19.84 -9.50
C ASN A 7 0.22 19.98 -10.63
N THR A 8 1.49 20.19 -10.32
CA THR A 8 2.53 20.29 -11.36
C THR A 8 2.76 18.94 -12.04
N SER A 9 2.65 18.91 -13.37
CA SER A 9 2.81 17.68 -14.16
C SER A 9 4.29 17.41 -14.51
N LEU A 10 4.62 16.17 -14.89
CA LEU A 10 5.98 15.84 -15.33
C LEU A 10 6.41 16.66 -16.54
N GLU A 11 5.48 16.89 -17.48
CA GLU A 11 5.74 17.67 -18.69
C GLU A 11 6.02 19.14 -18.38
N GLU A 12 5.38 19.67 -17.35
CA GLU A 12 5.62 21.03 -16.87
C GLU A 12 7.04 21.19 -16.32
N PHE A 13 7.53 20.24 -15.51
CA PHE A 13 8.92 20.27 -15.02
C PHE A 13 9.96 20.20 -16.14
N LYS A 14 9.68 19.53 -17.26
CA LYS A 14 10.60 19.50 -18.42
C LYS A 14 10.80 20.88 -19.05
N THR A 15 9.76 21.72 -19.01
CA THR A 15 9.82 23.10 -19.54
C THR A 15 10.65 24.04 -18.67
N TRP A 16 10.90 23.68 -17.41
CA TRP A 16 11.64 24.54 -16.49
C TRP A 16 13.14 24.58 -16.85
N LYS A 17 13.74 25.74 -16.54
CA LYS A 17 15.20 25.91 -16.59
C LYS A 17 15.86 25.16 -15.42
N THR A 18 17.11 24.76 -15.61
CA THR A 18 17.90 24.04 -14.61
C THR A 18 17.97 24.80 -13.28
N ASP A 19 18.08 26.13 -13.33
CA ASP A 19 18.17 26.97 -12.14
C ASP A 19 16.89 26.91 -11.29
N ASN A 20 15.72 26.86 -11.95
CA ASN A 20 14.43 26.75 -11.26
C ASN A 20 14.23 25.36 -10.64
N LEU A 21 14.69 24.30 -11.32
CA LEU A 21 14.67 22.93 -10.79
C LEU A 21 15.57 22.82 -9.55
N GLN A 22 16.77 23.38 -9.60
CA GLN A 22 17.68 23.40 -8.45
C GLN A 22 17.14 24.23 -7.30
N HIS A 23 16.51 25.37 -7.58
CA HIS A 23 15.88 26.19 -6.55
C HIS A 23 14.73 25.45 -5.86
N TYR A 24 13.88 24.78 -6.63
CA TYR A 24 12.79 23.95 -6.12
C TYR A 24 13.28 22.80 -5.22
N LEU A 25 14.36 22.12 -5.61
CA LEU A 25 14.98 21.07 -4.80
C LEU A 25 15.66 21.63 -3.54
N THR A 26 16.26 22.83 -3.63
CA THR A 26 16.92 23.51 -2.51
C THR A 26 15.93 23.86 -1.41
N MET A 27 14.76 24.41 -1.77
CA MET A 27 13.69 24.72 -0.82
C MET A 27 13.19 23.48 -0.05
N ARG A 28 13.38 22.28 -0.62
CA ARG A 28 12.98 21.00 -0.05
C ARG A 28 14.14 20.21 0.57
N GLY A 29 15.36 20.75 0.54
CA GLY A 29 16.55 20.09 1.08
C GLY A 29 17.02 18.85 0.30
N LEU A 30 16.71 18.75 -1.00
CA LEU A 30 17.16 17.65 -1.87
C LEU A 30 18.47 17.99 -2.60
N THR A 31 19.12 16.94 -3.12
CA THR A 31 20.34 17.04 -3.92
C THR A 31 20.09 17.78 -5.24
N LYS A 32 21.04 18.64 -5.63
CA LYS A 32 20.99 19.50 -6.83
C LYS A 32 21.96 19.06 -7.94
N GLU A 33 22.59 17.91 -7.76
CA GLU A 33 23.59 17.36 -8.67
C GLU A 33 22.91 16.40 -9.64
N GLY A 34 23.25 16.50 -10.92
CA GLY A 34 22.73 15.62 -11.95
C GLY A 34 22.47 16.32 -13.27
N THR A 35 22.11 15.52 -14.27
CA THR A 35 21.61 15.96 -15.56
C THR A 35 20.23 16.59 -15.43
N LYS A 36 19.80 17.36 -16.45
CA LYS A 36 18.47 18.00 -16.44
C LYS A 36 17.34 16.99 -16.23
N ASP A 37 17.43 15.82 -16.86
CA ASP A 37 16.42 14.77 -16.76
C ASP A 37 16.34 14.17 -15.34
N GLU A 38 17.48 14.02 -14.66
CA GLU A 38 17.54 13.58 -13.27
C GLU A 38 16.92 14.62 -12.32
N LEU A 39 17.22 15.91 -12.53
CA LEU A 39 16.63 17.00 -11.77
C LEU A 39 15.11 17.09 -11.96
N VAL A 40 14.62 16.88 -13.18
CA VAL A 40 13.18 16.81 -13.48
C VAL A 40 12.51 15.64 -12.76
N ALA A 41 13.12 14.45 -12.82
CA ALA A 41 12.61 13.27 -12.11
C ALA A 41 12.59 13.48 -10.58
N LEU A 42 13.63 14.11 -10.02
CA LEU A 42 13.69 14.48 -8.61
C LEU A 42 12.61 15.50 -8.23
N CYS A 43 12.39 16.53 -9.05
CA CYS A 43 11.34 17.52 -8.80
C CYS A 43 9.94 16.90 -8.85
N PHE A 44 9.67 16.05 -9.85
CA PHE A 44 8.40 15.35 -10.00
C PHE A 44 8.14 14.38 -8.85
N SER A 45 9.15 13.60 -8.47
CA SER A 45 9.04 12.70 -7.32
C SER A 45 8.81 13.48 -6.02
N ALA A 46 9.51 14.59 -5.79
CA ALA A 46 9.29 15.43 -4.61
C ALA A 46 7.89 16.06 -4.57
N ALA A 47 7.37 16.51 -5.72
CA ALA A 47 5.99 17.01 -5.83
C ALA A 47 4.95 15.91 -5.55
N LYS A 48 5.19 14.69 -6.06
CA LYS A 48 4.29 13.54 -5.90
C LYS A 48 4.44 12.78 -4.58
N LEU A 49 5.59 12.86 -3.91
CA LEU A 49 5.82 12.24 -2.61
C LEU A 49 4.97 12.91 -1.53
N GLY A 50 4.70 14.21 -1.65
CA GLY A 50 3.67 14.90 -0.84
C GLY A 50 2.24 14.39 -1.08
N GLN A 51 2.01 13.66 -2.17
CA GLN A 51 0.76 12.98 -2.50
C GLN A 51 0.78 11.48 -2.18
N THR A 52 1.89 10.91 -1.67
CA THR A 52 1.81 9.59 -1.04
C THR A 52 0.92 9.74 0.17
N CYS A 53 -0.32 9.33 -0.02
CA CYS A 53 -1.38 9.53 0.91
C CYS A 53 -0.96 9.10 2.32
N ASN A 54 -1.43 9.82 3.34
CA ASN A 54 -1.16 9.55 4.76
C ASN A 54 -1.36 8.06 5.14
N HIS A 55 -2.08 7.29 4.31
CA HIS A 55 -2.23 5.84 4.39
C HIS A 55 -0.91 5.06 4.16
N VAL A 56 -0.06 5.46 3.21
CA VAL A 56 1.25 4.81 2.96
C VAL A 56 2.23 5.17 4.08
N ALA A 57 2.27 6.43 4.50
CA ALA A 57 3.07 6.86 5.64
C ALA A 57 2.65 6.14 6.93
N SER A 58 1.34 6.05 7.21
CA SER A 58 0.85 5.31 8.38
C SER A 58 1.13 3.80 8.28
N LEU A 59 1.13 3.20 7.09
CA LEU A 59 1.55 1.81 6.88
C LEU A 59 3.03 1.61 7.23
N LEU A 60 3.91 2.51 6.76
CA LEU A 60 5.34 2.47 7.06
C LEU A 60 5.62 2.69 8.55
N PHE A 61 4.97 3.67 9.19
CA PHE A 61 5.06 3.90 10.63
C PHE A 61 4.55 2.69 11.44
N LYS A 62 3.48 2.03 10.99
CA LYS A 62 2.94 0.84 11.65
C LYS A 62 3.85 -0.37 11.50
N LEU A 63 4.52 -0.53 10.35
CA LEU A 63 5.54 -1.55 10.15
C LEU A 63 6.76 -1.30 11.04
N GLU A 64 7.24 -0.05 11.09
CA GLU A 64 8.35 0.35 11.96
C GLU A 64 8.02 0.17 13.44
N SER A 65 6.82 0.58 13.88
CA SER A 65 6.39 0.39 15.26
C SER A 65 6.28 -1.09 15.61
N SER A 66 5.72 -1.92 14.73
CA SER A 66 5.62 -3.37 14.95
C SER A 66 7.00 -4.01 15.05
N ASN A 67 7.96 -3.57 14.23
CA ASN A 67 9.35 -4.01 14.30
C ASN A 67 10.04 -3.56 15.60
N ARG A 68 9.83 -2.30 16.05
CA ARG A 68 10.41 -1.76 17.30
C ARG A 68 9.81 -2.39 18.56
N TYR A 69 8.49 -2.61 18.59
CA TYR A 69 7.79 -3.21 19.73
C TYR A 69 7.85 -4.74 19.72
N GLY A 70 8.62 -5.35 18.80
CA GLY A 70 8.79 -6.80 18.76
C GLY A 70 7.49 -7.56 18.46
N MET A 71 6.49 -6.90 17.85
CA MET A 71 5.33 -7.58 17.30
C MET A 71 5.82 -8.36 16.07
N GLY A 72 6.23 -9.61 16.35
CA GLY A 72 6.87 -10.50 15.40
C GLY A 72 6.06 -10.63 14.12
N ALA A 73 6.78 -10.74 13.00
CA ALA A 73 6.18 -11.01 11.70
C ALA A 73 5.17 -12.16 11.83
N CYS A 74 4.02 -12.04 11.17
CA CYS A 74 3.01 -13.10 11.07
C CYS A 74 3.50 -14.35 10.27
N THR A 75 4.79 -14.39 9.96
CA THR A 75 5.51 -15.52 9.41
C THR A 75 6.26 -16.22 10.54
N SER A 76 6.24 -17.54 10.55
CA SER A 76 6.96 -18.40 11.51
C SER A 76 8.49 -18.24 11.50
N SER A 77 9.02 -17.27 10.78
CA SER A 77 10.43 -16.97 10.58
C SER A 77 10.65 -15.47 10.65
N ALA A 78 11.69 -15.05 11.36
CA ALA A 78 12.12 -13.65 11.40
C ALA A 78 12.43 -13.13 9.99
N CYS A 79 12.15 -11.85 9.75
CA CYS A 79 12.49 -11.20 8.50
C CYS A 79 14.01 -11.08 8.39
N SER A 80 14.64 -12.02 7.70
CA SER A 80 16.07 -11.97 7.39
C SER A 80 16.26 -11.77 5.90
N TRP A 81 17.08 -10.79 5.51
CA TRP A 81 17.60 -10.73 4.16
C TRP A 81 18.37 -12.03 3.88
N VAL A 82 18.01 -12.73 2.79
CA VAL A 82 18.72 -13.94 2.39
C VAL A 82 20.11 -13.53 1.95
N VAL A 83 21.08 -13.67 2.84
CA VAL A 83 22.50 -13.49 2.51
C VAL A 83 22.87 -14.59 1.51
N PRO A 84 23.32 -14.25 0.29
CA PRO A 84 23.69 -15.26 -0.69
C PRO A 84 24.83 -16.11 -0.10
N LYS A 85 24.59 -17.41 0.12
CA LYS A 85 25.69 -18.35 0.40
C LYS A 85 26.56 -18.42 -0.84
N LYS A 86 27.89 -18.27 -0.64
CA LYS A 86 28.98 -18.34 -1.66
C LYS A 86 28.45 -18.35 -3.08
N VAL A 87 28.36 -17.16 -3.67
CA VAL A 87 28.02 -16.97 -5.08
C VAL A 87 28.96 -17.89 -5.87
N LYS A 88 28.42 -18.87 -6.61
CA LYS A 88 29.24 -19.56 -7.60
C LYS A 88 29.71 -18.48 -8.58
N ASP A 89 31.00 -18.42 -8.87
CA ASP A 89 31.54 -17.57 -9.94
C ASP A 89 30.85 -17.94 -11.25
N MET A 90 29.79 -17.19 -11.58
CA MET A 90 29.00 -17.39 -12.77
C MET A 90 29.48 -16.36 -13.78
N GLN A 91 30.14 -16.84 -14.83
CA GLN A 91 30.53 -16.01 -15.96
C GLN A 91 29.27 -15.33 -16.54
N PRO A 92 29.30 -14.00 -16.77
CA PRO A 92 28.17 -13.28 -17.34
C PRO A 92 27.86 -13.84 -18.74
N LYS A 93 26.58 -14.08 -19.01
CA LYS A 93 26.07 -14.59 -20.28
C LYS A 93 25.01 -13.64 -20.82
N LEU A 94 24.92 -13.53 -22.16
CA LEU A 94 23.85 -12.79 -22.82
C LEU A 94 22.49 -13.39 -22.41
N LEU A 95 21.51 -12.54 -22.13
CA LEU A 95 20.14 -12.96 -21.77
C LEU A 95 19.54 -13.94 -22.79
N ALA A 96 19.84 -13.76 -24.08
CA ALA A 96 19.40 -14.64 -25.16
C ALA A 96 19.93 -16.09 -25.05
N SER A 97 21.05 -16.29 -24.34
CA SER A 97 21.67 -17.61 -24.13
C SER A 97 21.21 -18.30 -22.83
N MET A 98 20.36 -17.65 -22.05
CA MET A 98 19.86 -18.19 -20.78
C MET A 98 18.55 -18.97 -21.04
N PRO A 99 18.55 -20.31 -20.88
CA PRO A 99 17.32 -21.08 -21.04
C PRO A 99 16.32 -20.71 -19.93
N PRO A 100 15.02 -20.55 -20.24
CA PRO A 100 14.01 -20.28 -19.22
C PRO A 100 13.92 -21.46 -18.25
N ARG A 101 14.37 -21.25 -17.02
CA ARG A 101 14.32 -22.25 -15.96
C ARG A 101 13.12 -21.97 -15.07
N LYS A 102 12.20 -22.93 -14.96
CA LYS A 102 11.13 -22.87 -13.96
C LYS A 102 11.74 -22.95 -12.56
N SER A 103 11.16 -22.22 -11.61
CA SER A 103 11.57 -22.36 -10.21
C SER A 103 11.36 -23.81 -9.77
N ASN A 104 12.40 -24.43 -9.21
CA ASN A 104 12.29 -25.74 -8.57
C ASN A 104 11.65 -25.57 -7.18
N ARG A 105 10.39 -25.10 -7.13
CA ARG A 105 9.58 -25.26 -5.92
C ARG A 105 9.24 -26.74 -5.84
N SER A 106 9.81 -27.45 -4.86
CA SER A 106 9.59 -28.89 -4.72
C SER A 106 8.09 -29.18 -4.63
N LYS A 107 7.61 -30.17 -5.38
CA LYS A 107 6.26 -30.72 -5.24
C LYS A 107 6.02 -31.38 -3.86
N SER A 108 7.07 -31.48 -3.02
CA SER A 108 7.03 -32.13 -1.71
C SER A 108 6.49 -31.25 -0.58
N VAL A 109 6.40 -29.93 -0.77
CA VAL A 109 5.77 -29.07 0.24
C VAL A 109 4.27 -29.12 0.03
N LYS A 110 3.56 -29.84 0.92
CA LYS A 110 2.09 -29.84 0.98
C LYS A 110 1.61 -28.39 0.81
N SER A 111 0.82 -28.13 -0.22
CA SER A 111 0.26 -26.80 -0.47
C SER A 111 -0.53 -26.41 0.79
N ARG A 112 0.00 -25.45 1.57
CA ARG A 112 -0.74 -24.91 2.71
C ARG A 112 -2.04 -24.34 2.17
N THR A 113 -3.17 -24.75 2.71
CA THR A 113 -4.45 -24.13 2.36
C THR A 113 -4.33 -22.64 2.70
N LEU A 114 -4.47 -21.77 1.70
CA LEU A 114 -4.25 -20.32 1.86
C LEU A 114 -5.17 -19.70 2.93
N MET A 115 -6.35 -20.29 3.14
CA MET A 115 -7.27 -19.92 4.21
C MET A 115 -7.55 -21.12 5.13
N PRO A 116 -7.41 -20.94 6.46
CA PRO A 116 -7.95 -21.88 7.43
C PRO A 116 -9.45 -22.10 7.21
N THR A 117 -9.93 -23.31 7.45
CA THR A 117 -11.37 -23.66 7.37
C THR A 117 -12.24 -22.76 8.24
N SER A 118 -11.74 -22.34 9.41
CA SER A 118 -12.43 -21.42 10.32
C SER A 118 -12.77 -20.06 9.71
N ARG A 119 -11.94 -19.53 8.80
CA ARG A 119 -12.23 -18.28 8.09
C ARG A 119 -13.17 -18.48 6.89
N LYS A 120 -13.23 -19.68 6.32
CA LYS A 120 -14.17 -19.99 5.24
C LYS A 120 -15.59 -20.16 5.75
N SER A 121 -15.75 -20.69 6.96
CA SER A 121 -17.04 -20.84 7.64
C SER A 121 -17.47 -19.59 8.42
N PHE A 122 -16.64 -18.56 8.48
CA PHE A 122 -16.98 -17.32 9.17
C PHE A 122 -17.96 -16.51 8.32
N ASN A 123 -19.23 -16.53 8.73
CA ASN A 123 -20.24 -15.67 8.17
C ASN A 123 -20.63 -14.64 9.26
N PRO A 124 -20.28 -13.36 9.15
CA PRO A 124 -20.59 -12.35 10.16
C PRO A 124 -22.10 -12.04 10.28
N ILE A 125 -22.93 -12.75 9.51
CA ILE A 125 -24.37 -12.57 9.38
C ILE A 125 -25.17 -13.57 10.25
N THR A 126 -24.51 -14.41 11.06
CA THR A 126 -25.18 -15.41 11.91
C THR A 126 -25.77 -14.88 13.22
N THR A 127 -26.00 -13.57 13.34
CA THR A 127 -26.75 -13.02 14.48
C THR A 127 -28.06 -12.44 13.97
N GLU A 128 -29.11 -13.26 14.07
CA GLU A 128 -30.51 -12.86 14.31
C GLU A 128 -30.96 -11.57 13.61
N LYS A 129 -30.85 -11.54 12.27
CA LYS A 129 -31.27 -10.41 11.43
C LYS A 129 -32.72 -9.98 11.66
N GLY A 130 -33.59 -10.87 12.16
CA GLY A 130 -35.01 -10.57 12.39
C GLY A 130 -35.30 -9.75 13.65
N GLU A 131 -34.62 -10.03 14.76
CA GLU A 131 -34.97 -9.45 16.07
C GLU A 131 -34.29 -8.09 16.32
N ILE A 132 -33.07 -7.92 15.83
CA ILE A 132 -32.31 -6.67 16.03
C ILE A 132 -32.85 -5.55 15.12
N LEU A 133 -33.26 -5.87 13.89
CA LEU A 133 -33.82 -4.87 12.97
C LEU A 133 -35.21 -4.41 13.39
N SER A 134 -36.04 -5.30 13.94
CA SER A 134 -37.39 -4.97 14.41
C SER A 134 -37.35 -4.11 15.67
N SER A 135 -36.54 -4.48 16.66
CA SER A 135 -36.34 -3.67 17.87
C SER A 135 -35.75 -2.28 17.56
N PHE A 136 -34.77 -2.21 16.65
CA PHE A 136 -34.21 -0.94 16.18
C PHE A 136 -35.24 -0.09 15.42
N ALA A 137 -36.04 -0.69 14.54
CA ALA A 137 -37.08 0.02 13.79
C ALA A 137 -38.16 0.58 14.73
N ILE A 138 -38.55 -0.15 15.78
CA ILE A 138 -39.51 0.32 16.79
C ILE A 138 -38.95 1.52 17.56
N ALA A 139 -37.70 1.45 18.02
CA ALA A 139 -37.05 2.56 18.73
C ALA A 139 -36.92 3.81 17.84
N MET A 140 -36.54 3.64 16.57
CA MET A 140 -36.42 4.74 15.60
C MET A 140 -37.76 5.40 15.28
N ARG A 141 -38.87 4.65 15.27
CA ARG A 141 -40.22 5.19 15.01
C ARG A 141 -40.69 6.11 16.14
N GLY A 142 -40.26 5.86 17.38
CA GLY A 142 -40.56 6.73 18.53
C GLY A 142 -39.87 8.10 18.44
N ILE A 143 -38.70 8.17 17.80
CA ILE A 143 -37.91 9.41 17.68
C ILE A 143 -38.28 10.18 16.41
N LEU A 144 -38.45 9.48 15.28
CA LEU A 144 -38.72 10.08 13.97
C LEU A 144 -39.84 9.31 13.24
N PRO A 145 -41.11 9.63 13.51
CA PRO A 145 -42.24 8.87 12.98
C PRO A 145 -42.38 8.95 11.45
N ASN A 146 -41.81 9.98 10.82
CA ASN A 146 -41.93 10.23 9.37
C ASN A 146 -40.66 9.90 8.58
N ALA A 147 -39.71 9.15 9.16
CA ALA A 147 -38.48 8.81 8.47
C ALA A 147 -38.74 8.02 7.18
N CYS A 148 -37.97 8.31 6.12
CA CYS A 148 -38.12 7.69 4.80
C CYS A 148 -37.95 6.17 4.82
N ILE A 149 -37.20 5.63 5.79
CA ILE A 149 -37.03 4.18 6.02
C ILE A 149 -38.35 3.45 6.31
N PHE A 150 -39.39 4.15 6.77
CA PHE A 150 -40.71 3.59 7.04
C PHE A 150 -41.68 3.73 5.85
N ARG A 151 -41.34 4.54 4.83
CA ARG A 151 -42.16 4.65 3.62
C ARG A 151 -41.83 3.49 2.67
N GLY A 152 -42.60 2.41 2.78
CA GLY A 152 -42.52 1.23 1.90
C GLY A 152 -42.40 -0.10 2.63
N ILE A 153 -42.19 -0.08 3.95
CA ILE A 153 -42.28 -1.28 4.80
C ILE A 153 -43.70 -1.32 5.35
N ILE A 154 -44.58 -2.08 4.71
CA ILE A 154 -45.84 -2.52 5.33
C ILE A 154 -45.45 -3.68 6.25
N LEU A 155 -45.38 -3.40 7.55
CA LEU A 155 -45.47 -4.44 8.59
C LEU A 155 -46.94 -4.63 8.94
#